data_AF-A0A2V7QSC8-F1
#
_entry.id   AF-A0A2V7QSC8-F1
#
_cell.length_a   1.000
_cell.length_b   1.000
_cell.length_c   1.000
_cell.angle_alpha   90.00
_cell.angle_beta   90.00
_cell.angle_gamma   90.00
#
_symmetry.space_group_name_H-M   'P 1'
#
loop_
_entity.id
_entity.type
_entity.pdbx_description
1 polymer ?
#
loop_
_entity_poly.entity_id
_entity_poly.type
_entity_poly.pdbx_seq_one_letter_code
_entity_poly.pdbx_strand_id
1 'polypeptide(L)'
;MATFLCSVGALAALLQAPSPPPPAPPPPSDSLAALRERVARDSMDGAGWLQIGHGFLQLAEAAHGRAHRAEADSAWARAALDTAEAALVRAAALVGSAGGSAAGDSARVLRVAVWAARSRLTWEESGIAAALDAWGPLPTDLRVPAVLEELGENLLRACPTGGALLTAGDADSYAVWYMRFARALRPDLLVLPLAAWRSDALLRARLARDLKLARRSADDAWLGELAKRRPVCVSMAFERPPEVRPRLGWVPRSLVWVTGPQGKGPSVPARDFVFAALRVGLDAHDPWADPALAVYTRAARATRALCEPMATFKVAVDVPSCRR
;
A
#
# COMPACT_ATOMS: atom_id res chain seq x y z
N MET A 1 52.98 -57.99 1.20
CA MET A 1 51.62 -58.59 1.18
C MET A 1 50.63 -57.44 1.30
N ALA A 2 50.06 -56.94 0.19
CA ALA A 2 48.76 -57.39 -0.38
C ALA A 2 47.68 -57.44 0.72
N THR A 3 46.62 -56.61 0.73
CA THR A 3 45.71 -56.20 -0.36
C THR A 3 44.95 -54.88 -0.09
N PHE A 4 45.03 -53.97 -1.06
CA PHE A 4 43.98 -53.17 -1.74
C PHE A 4 42.52 -52.98 -1.21
N LEU A 5 42.05 -51.71 -1.34
CA LEU A 5 40.78 -51.18 -1.91
C LEU A 5 39.76 -50.41 -1.02
N CYS A 6 39.43 -49.21 -1.54
CA CYS A 6 38.14 -48.52 -1.54
C CYS A 6 37.62 -47.82 -0.27
N SER A 7 37.63 -46.48 -0.26
CA SER A 7 36.45 -45.66 -0.62
C SER A 7 36.62 -44.20 -0.19
N VAL A 8 36.78 -43.34 -1.18
CA VAL A 8 36.60 -41.88 -1.10
C VAL A 8 35.09 -41.64 -0.94
N GLY A 9 34.63 -41.10 0.18
CA GLY A 9 33.20 -40.81 0.35
C GLY A 9 32.70 -40.37 1.74
N ALA A 10 33.51 -40.47 2.80
CA ALA A 10 32.98 -40.28 4.17
C ALA A 10 33.74 -39.25 5.03
N LEU A 11 34.36 -38.23 4.42
CA LEU A 11 35.05 -37.17 5.18
C LEU A 11 34.63 -35.75 4.75
N ALA A 12 33.34 -35.58 4.43
CA ALA A 12 32.69 -34.27 4.30
C ALA A 12 31.47 -34.16 5.23
N ALA A 13 31.49 -34.85 6.37
CA ALA A 13 30.36 -34.93 7.32
C ALA A 13 30.70 -34.42 8.73
N LEU A 14 31.81 -33.69 8.91
CA LEU A 14 32.23 -33.18 10.24
C LEU A 14 32.40 -31.66 10.34
N LEU A 15 31.83 -30.87 9.40
CA LEU A 15 31.84 -29.41 9.47
C LEU A 15 30.49 -28.72 9.21
N GLN A 16 29.37 -29.41 9.44
CA GLN A 16 28.05 -28.77 9.51
C GLN A 16 27.49 -28.86 10.93
N ALA A 17 28.06 -28.06 11.83
CA ALA A 17 27.34 -27.66 13.03
C ALA A 17 26.23 -26.69 12.59
N PRO A 18 24.96 -26.89 12.98
CA PRO A 18 23.89 -25.96 12.65
C PRO A 18 24.18 -24.62 13.36
N SER A 19 24.25 -23.55 12.57
CA SER A 19 24.24 -22.18 13.09
C SER A 19 23.01 -22.02 13.99
N PRO A 20 23.12 -21.40 15.18
CA PRO A 20 21.95 -21.07 15.97
C PRO A 20 21.00 -20.21 15.11
N PRO A 21 19.68 -20.47 15.18
CA PRO A 21 18.72 -19.64 14.46
C PRO A 21 18.93 -18.17 14.85
N PRO A 22 18.72 -17.21 13.93
CA PRO A 22 18.71 -15.80 14.30
C PRO A 22 17.76 -15.61 15.48
N PRO A 23 18.09 -14.74 16.46
CA PRO A 23 17.20 -14.49 17.58
C PRO A 23 15.82 -14.15 17.02
N ALA A 24 14.81 -14.89 17.48
CA ALA A 24 13.43 -14.61 17.11
C ALA A 24 13.17 -13.11 17.37
N PRO A 25 12.46 -12.41 16.46
CA PRO A 25 12.04 -11.05 16.74
C PRO A 25 11.33 -11.04 18.11
N PRO A 26 11.54 -10.00 18.94
CA PRO A 26 10.91 -9.93 20.25
C PRO A 26 9.40 -10.15 20.09
N PRO A 27 8.77 -10.95 20.97
CA PRO A 27 7.34 -11.22 20.82
C PRO A 27 6.59 -9.88 20.86
N PRO A 28 5.69 -9.60 19.90
CA PRO A 28 4.81 -8.45 20.01
C PRO A 28 3.75 -8.79 21.06
N SER A 29 4.08 -8.66 22.34
CA SER A 29 3.17 -9.02 23.43
C SER A 29 2.47 -7.78 23.98
N ASP A 30 1.49 -7.31 23.22
CA ASP A 30 0.18 -6.97 23.75
C ASP A 30 -0.83 -7.61 22.81
N SER A 31 -1.29 -8.83 23.14
CA SER A 31 -2.30 -9.52 22.35
C SER A 31 -3.56 -8.65 22.29
N LEU A 32 -4.34 -8.73 21.20
CA LEU A 32 -5.59 -7.95 21.07
C LEU A 32 -6.53 -8.12 22.28
N ALA A 33 -6.49 -9.26 22.95
CA ALA A 33 -7.22 -9.49 24.19
C ALA A 33 -6.71 -8.61 25.35
N ALA A 34 -5.39 -8.55 25.56
CA ALA A 34 -4.77 -7.68 26.56
C ALA A 34 -5.02 -6.18 26.27
N LEU A 35 -4.97 -5.78 24.99
CA LEU A 35 -5.31 -4.42 24.57
C LEU A 35 -6.78 -4.09 24.87
N ARG A 36 -7.71 -5.01 24.58
CA ARG A 36 -9.14 -4.83 24.91
C ARG A 36 -9.37 -4.70 26.41
N GLU A 37 -8.70 -5.51 27.21
CA GLU A 37 -8.78 -5.42 28.67
C GLU A 37 -8.21 -4.09 29.20
N ARG A 38 -7.13 -3.59 28.58
CA ARG A 38 -6.55 -2.28 28.90
C ARG A 38 -7.55 -1.16 28.63
N VAL A 39 -8.09 -1.05 27.41
CA VAL A 39 -9.05 0.02 27.08
C VAL A 39 -10.41 -0.14 27.77
N ALA A 40 -10.76 -1.36 28.20
CA ALA A 40 -11.95 -1.57 29.02
C ALA A 40 -11.76 -0.99 30.43
N ARG A 41 -10.53 -1.03 30.97
CA ARG A 41 -10.18 -0.40 32.25
C ARG A 41 -9.97 1.10 32.13
N ASP A 42 -9.38 1.56 31.04
CA ASP A 42 -9.23 2.98 30.73
C ASP A 42 -9.81 3.31 29.35
N SER A 43 -11.07 3.72 29.35
CA SER A 43 -11.78 4.02 28.11
C SER A 43 -11.33 5.31 27.43
N MET A 44 -10.47 6.10 28.09
CA MET A 44 -9.87 7.33 27.58
C MET A 44 -8.47 7.12 26.98
N ASP A 45 -7.94 5.88 27.02
CA ASP A 45 -6.66 5.51 26.41
C ASP A 45 -6.75 5.54 24.87
N GLY A 46 -6.59 6.73 24.29
CA GLY A 46 -6.61 6.94 22.83
C GLY A 46 -5.53 6.15 22.09
N ALA A 47 -4.38 5.92 22.71
CA ALA A 47 -3.30 5.11 22.13
C ALA A 47 -3.67 3.62 22.10
N GLY A 48 -4.28 3.11 23.17
CA GLY A 48 -4.85 1.76 23.22
C GLY A 48 -5.93 1.55 22.16
N TRP A 49 -6.84 2.53 21.97
CA TRP A 49 -7.85 2.49 20.91
C TRP A 49 -7.24 2.47 19.51
N LEU A 50 -6.17 3.25 19.27
CA LEU A 50 -5.42 3.22 18.01
C LEU A 50 -4.83 1.82 17.74
N GLN A 51 -4.21 1.20 18.74
CA GLN A 51 -3.62 -0.14 18.61
C GLN A 51 -4.68 -1.21 18.35
N ILE A 52 -5.83 -1.15 19.01
CA ILE A 52 -6.97 -2.05 18.75
C ILE A 52 -7.46 -1.89 17.31
N GLY A 53 -7.68 -0.65 16.88
CA GLY A 53 -8.13 -0.34 15.53
C GLY A 53 -7.18 -0.89 14.46
N HIS A 54 -5.89 -0.63 14.62
CA HIS A 54 -4.86 -1.15 13.73
C HIS A 54 -4.81 -2.68 13.74
N GLY A 55 -4.87 -3.33 14.91
CA GLY A 55 -4.82 -4.78 15.01
C GLY A 55 -6.02 -5.47 14.34
N PHE A 56 -7.22 -4.90 14.46
CA PHE A 56 -8.40 -5.43 13.76
C PHE A 56 -8.35 -5.20 12.25
N LEU A 57 -7.79 -4.08 11.79
CA LEU A 57 -7.54 -3.86 10.36
C LEU A 57 -6.58 -4.93 9.81
N GLN A 58 -5.45 -5.18 10.49
CA GLN A 58 -4.49 -6.21 10.08
C GLN A 58 -5.11 -7.61 10.05
N LEU A 59 -5.96 -7.92 11.04
CA LEU A 59 -6.73 -9.15 11.08
C LEU A 59 -7.65 -9.30 9.85
N ALA A 60 -8.39 -8.24 9.50
CA ALA A 60 -9.27 -8.24 8.32
C ALA A 60 -8.49 -8.43 7.01
N GLU A 61 -7.32 -7.81 6.87
CA GLU A 61 -6.43 -8.01 5.72
C GLU A 61 -5.92 -9.45 5.64
N ALA A 62 -5.59 -10.05 6.78
CA ALA A 62 -5.07 -11.42 6.84
C ALA A 62 -6.12 -12.48 6.48
N ALA A 63 -7.42 -12.22 6.72
CA ALA A 63 -8.50 -13.15 6.36
C ALA A 63 -8.62 -13.37 4.84
N HIS A 64 -8.17 -12.42 4.02
CA HIS A 64 -8.19 -12.52 2.55
C HIS A 64 -6.94 -13.19 1.98
N GLY A 65 -6.32 -14.10 2.73
CA GLY A 65 -5.16 -14.87 2.29
C GLY A 65 -5.51 -16.01 1.31
N ARG A 66 -4.53 -16.86 1.00
CA ARG A 66 -4.66 -17.94 0.00
C ARG A 66 -5.76 -18.98 0.30
N ALA A 67 -6.23 -19.07 1.55
CA ALA A 67 -7.27 -20.01 1.98
C ALA A 67 -8.67 -19.38 2.11
N HIS A 68 -8.84 -18.15 1.61
CA HIS A 68 -10.05 -17.35 1.77
C HIS A 68 -11.32 -18.06 1.24
N ARG A 69 -12.36 -18.11 2.07
CA ARG A 69 -13.69 -18.69 1.83
C ARG A 69 -14.76 -17.60 1.84
N ALA A 70 -15.24 -17.24 0.66
CA ALA A 70 -16.16 -16.12 0.37
C ALA A 70 -17.10 -15.75 1.53
N GLU A 71 -18.15 -16.53 1.78
CA GLU A 71 -19.22 -16.07 2.70
C GLU A 71 -18.78 -15.94 4.16
N ALA A 72 -18.04 -16.92 4.69
CA ALA A 72 -17.67 -16.95 6.10
C ALA A 72 -16.56 -15.93 6.42
N ASP A 73 -15.55 -15.85 5.57
CA ASP A 73 -14.41 -14.97 5.79
C ASP A 73 -14.77 -13.51 5.51
N SER A 74 -15.61 -13.23 4.51
CA SER A 74 -16.05 -11.86 4.21
C SER A 74 -17.02 -11.31 5.28
N ALA A 75 -17.85 -12.16 5.90
CA ALA A 75 -18.66 -11.76 7.06
C ALA A 75 -17.79 -11.39 8.27
N TRP A 76 -16.79 -12.22 8.58
CA TRP A 76 -15.85 -11.94 9.67
C TRP A 76 -14.99 -10.70 9.39
N ALA A 77 -14.48 -10.56 8.16
CA ALA A 77 -13.66 -9.42 7.78
C ALA A 77 -14.45 -8.11 7.87
N ARG A 78 -15.74 -8.13 7.46
CA ARG A 78 -16.63 -6.97 7.64
C ARG A 78 -16.78 -6.60 9.12
N ALA A 79 -17.05 -7.57 10.00
CA ALA A 79 -17.15 -7.31 11.44
C ALA A 79 -15.83 -6.79 12.06
N ALA A 80 -14.69 -7.31 11.60
CA ALA A 80 -13.38 -6.83 12.02
C ALA A 80 -13.14 -5.38 11.57
N LEU A 81 -13.50 -5.03 10.33
CA LEU A 81 -13.41 -3.66 9.81
C LEU A 81 -14.38 -2.69 10.52
N ASP A 82 -15.58 -3.14 10.89
CA ASP A 82 -16.51 -2.35 11.69
C ASP A 82 -15.94 -2.05 13.08
N THR A 83 -15.30 -3.04 13.70
CA THR A 83 -14.63 -2.86 14.99
C THR A 83 -13.40 -1.95 14.86
N ALA A 84 -12.64 -2.09 13.77
CA ALA A 84 -11.51 -1.22 13.47
C ALA A 84 -11.95 0.24 13.32
N GLU A 85 -12.99 0.52 12.52
CA GLU A 85 -13.52 1.88 12.33
C GLU A 85 -13.98 2.48 13.66
N ALA A 86 -14.75 1.73 14.46
CA ALA A 86 -15.24 2.22 15.75
C ALA A 86 -14.09 2.59 16.71
N ALA A 87 -13.05 1.74 16.78
CA ALA A 87 -11.87 1.99 17.60
C ALA A 87 -11.07 3.21 17.10
N LEU A 88 -10.89 3.34 15.78
CA LEU A 88 -10.12 4.44 15.17
C LEU A 88 -10.86 5.79 15.22
N VAL A 89 -12.19 5.80 15.10
CA VAL A 89 -13.01 7.00 15.35
C VAL A 89 -12.80 7.47 16.78
N ARG A 90 -12.85 6.55 17.74
CA ARG A 90 -12.64 6.87 19.15
C ARG A 90 -11.21 7.34 19.42
N ALA A 91 -10.20 6.68 18.86
CA ALA A 91 -8.81 7.11 18.94
C ALA A 91 -8.63 8.53 18.37
N ALA A 92 -9.16 8.80 17.17
CA ALA A 92 -9.07 10.12 16.55
C ALA A 92 -9.75 11.22 17.37
N ALA A 93 -10.85 10.91 18.06
CA ALA A 93 -11.54 11.85 18.95
C ALA A 93 -10.77 12.12 20.24
N LEU A 94 -10.13 11.10 20.83
CA LEU A 94 -9.41 11.21 22.10
C LEU A 94 -8.05 11.89 21.97
N VAL A 95 -7.37 11.75 20.82
CA VAL A 95 -6.00 12.25 20.62
C VAL A 95 -5.98 13.63 19.91
N GLY A 96 -7.12 14.34 19.88
CA GLY A 96 -7.22 15.75 19.48
C GLY A 96 -7.52 16.01 18.00
N SER A 97 -7.59 17.31 17.63
CA SER A 97 -7.90 17.77 16.27
C SER A 97 -6.86 17.31 15.23
N ALA A 98 -7.22 17.40 13.94
CA ALA A 98 -6.29 17.19 12.82
C ALA A 98 -5.01 18.03 13.00
N GLY A 99 -3.83 17.40 12.82
CA GLY A 99 -2.53 18.06 13.05
C GLY A 99 -2.18 18.32 14.52
N GLY A 100 -3.03 17.89 15.47
CA GLY A 100 -2.80 18.08 16.91
C GLY A 100 -1.87 17.02 17.53
N SER A 101 -1.76 15.84 16.91
CA SER A 101 -0.89 14.76 17.38
C SER A 101 -0.64 13.70 16.30
N ALA A 102 0.56 13.11 16.32
CA ALA A 102 0.94 12.02 15.42
C ALA A 102 0.00 10.81 15.55
N ALA A 103 -0.38 10.43 16.77
CA ALA A 103 -1.29 9.30 16.99
C ALA A 103 -2.73 9.59 16.49
N GLY A 104 -3.22 10.82 16.64
CA GLY A 104 -4.51 11.22 16.08
C GLY A 104 -4.50 11.22 14.55
N ASP A 105 -3.41 11.68 13.94
CA ASP A 105 -3.25 11.68 12.48
C ASP A 105 -3.09 10.26 11.93
N SER A 106 -2.34 9.38 12.60
CA SER A 106 -2.31 7.95 12.28
C SER A 106 -3.68 7.29 12.41
N ALA A 107 -4.46 7.62 13.45
CA ALA A 107 -5.83 7.09 13.57
C ALA A 107 -6.69 7.49 12.37
N ARG A 108 -6.62 8.75 11.95
CA ARG A 108 -7.36 9.27 10.77
C ARG A 108 -6.93 8.59 9.47
N VAL A 109 -5.63 8.38 9.25
CA VAL A 109 -5.14 7.65 8.07
C VAL A 109 -5.58 6.18 8.10
N LEU A 110 -5.54 5.52 9.25
CA LEU A 110 -5.99 4.13 9.35
C LEU A 110 -7.51 3.99 9.13
N ARG A 111 -8.32 5.01 9.41
CA ARG A 111 -9.73 5.00 8.98
C ARG A 111 -9.84 4.95 7.46
N VAL A 112 -9.02 5.72 6.74
CA VAL A 112 -8.94 5.62 5.27
C VAL A 112 -8.53 4.21 4.85
N ALA A 113 -7.61 3.56 5.55
CA ALA A 113 -7.23 2.18 5.30
C ALA A 113 -8.40 1.20 5.49
N VAL A 114 -9.21 1.37 6.54
CA VAL A 114 -10.44 0.58 6.76
C VAL A 114 -11.41 0.74 5.59
N TRP A 115 -11.64 1.97 5.11
CA TRP A 115 -12.49 2.20 3.95
C TRP A 115 -11.89 1.63 2.66
N ALA A 116 -10.56 1.67 2.50
CA ALA A 116 -9.88 1.00 1.39
C ALA A 116 -10.03 -0.53 1.44
N ALA A 117 -10.01 -1.14 2.62
CA ALA A 117 -10.28 -2.56 2.81
C ALA A 117 -11.74 -2.91 2.50
N ARG A 118 -12.70 -2.13 3.02
CA ARG A 118 -14.13 -2.27 2.69
C ARG A 118 -14.38 -2.17 1.19
N SER A 119 -13.67 -1.27 0.52
CA SER A 119 -13.81 -1.08 -0.93
C SER A 119 -13.47 -2.36 -1.72
N ARG A 120 -12.45 -3.11 -1.26
CA ARG A 120 -12.04 -4.38 -1.87
C ARG A 120 -13.03 -5.51 -1.59
N LEU A 121 -13.57 -5.59 -0.37
CA LEU A 121 -14.64 -6.54 -0.05
C LEU A 121 -15.84 -6.38 -0.99
N THR A 122 -16.25 -5.14 -1.24
CA THR A 122 -17.35 -4.89 -2.19
C THR A 122 -16.96 -5.20 -3.64
N TRP A 123 -15.70 -4.98 -4.03
CA TRP A 123 -15.23 -5.39 -5.36
C TRP A 123 -15.30 -6.89 -5.55
N GLU A 124 -14.93 -7.67 -4.54
CA GLU A 124 -15.05 -9.12 -4.55
C GLU A 124 -16.51 -9.56 -4.77
N GLU A 125 -17.44 -9.01 -3.98
CA GLU A 125 -18.85 -9.40 -3.98
C GLU A 125 -19.60 -8.89 -5.22
N SER A 126 -19.50 -7.58 -5.50
CA SER A 126 -20.35 -6.88 -6.46
C SER A 126 -19.63 -6.41 -7.73
N GLY A 127 -18.30 -6.45 -7.75
CA GLY A 127 -17.48 -5.98 -8.87
C GLY A 127 -17.20 -4.48 -8.88
N ILE A 128 -16.28 -4.04 -9.74
CA ILE A 128 -15.76 -2.66 -9.77
C ILE A 128 -16.86 -1.63 -10.04
N ALA A 129 -17.76 -1.92 -10.99
CA ALA A 129 -18.76 -0.97 -11.46
C ALA A 129 -19.84 -0.66 -10.41
N ALA A 130 -20.26 -1.67 -9.63
CA ALA A 130 -21.29 -1.54 -8.62
C ALA A 130 -20.76 -1.03 -7.26
N ALA A 131 -19.44 -0.91 -7.13
CA ALA A 131 -18.80 -0.72 -5.83
C ALA A 131 -19.08 0.65 -5.22
N LEU A 132 -19.02 1.70 -6.04
CA LEU A 132 -19.24 3.08 -5.57
C LEU A 132 -20.66 3.26 -5.01
N ASP A 133 -21.65 2.66 -5.67
CA ASP A 133 -23.04 2.71 -5.22
C ASP A 133 -23.26 1.89 -3.94
N ALA A 134 -22.54 0.77 -3.80
CA ALA A 134 -22.65 -0.13 -2.65
C ALA A 134 -21.94 0.37 -1.38
N TRP A 135 -20.97 1.29 -1.49
CA TRP A 135 -20.29 1.87 -0.31
C TRP A 135 -21.10 2.95 0.39
N GLY A 136 -22.04 3.59 -0.31
CA GLY A 136 -22.69 4.81 0.13
C GLY A 136 -21.74 6.02 0.17
N PRO A 137 -22.20 7.17 0.68
CA PRO A 137 -21.33 8.35 0.83
C PRO A 137 -20.23 8.05 1.85
N LEU A 138 -18.98 8.36 1.49
CA LEU A 138 -17.86 8.27 2.42
C LEU A 138 -18.04 9.26 3.58
N PRO A 139 -17.59 8.93 4.81
CA PRO A 139 -17.71 9.84 5.94
C PRO A 139 -17.04 11.19 5.64
N THR A 140 -17.78 12.27 5.89
CA THR A 140 -17.34 13.63 5.57
C THR A 140 -16.17 14.09 6.42
N ASP A 141 -15.86 13.36 7.50
CA ASP A 141 -14.76 13.58 8.42
C ASP A 141 -13.51 12.72 8.09
N LEU A 142 -13.53 11.90 7.04
CA LEU A 142 -12.33 11.23 6.55
C LEU A 142 -11.30 12.26 6.07
N ARG A 143 -10.12 12.21 6.68
CA ARG A 143 -9.00 13.12 6.40
C ARG A 143 -7.70 12.35 6.45
N VAL A 144 -6.73 12.81 5.68
CA VAL A 144 -5.33 12.41 5.80
C VAL A 144 -4.49 13.68 5.98
N PRO A 145 -3.28 13.58 6.56
CA PRO A 145 -2.36 14.70 6.61
C PRO A 145 -2.03 15.24 5.21
N ALA A 146 -1.72 16.53 5.12
CA ALA A 146 -1.44 17.20 3.85
C ALA A 146 -0.33 16.51 3.04
N VAL A 147 0.65 15.90 3.70
CA VAL A 147 1.72 15.14 3.02
C VAL A 147 1.19 13.92 2.24
N LEU A 148 0.13 13.27 2.74
CA LEU A 148 -0.53 12.17 2.02
C LEU A 148 -1.49 12.69 0.95
N GLU A 149 -2.15 13.83 1.15
CA GLU A 149 -2.94 14.46 0.07
C GLU A 149 -2.03 14.80 -1.12
N GLU A 150 -0.88 15.42 -0.86
CA GLU A 150 0.16 15.74 -1.86
C GLU A 150 0.69 14.48 -2.54
N LEU A 151 1.04 13.44 -1.78
CA LEU A 151 1.49 12.16 -2.33
C LEU A 151 0.43 11.54 -3.25
N GLY A 152 -0.81 11.52 -2.80
CA GLY A 152 -1.93 10.92 -3.52
C GLY A 152 -2.22 11.67 -4.83
N GLU A 153 -2.30 13.00 -4.79
CA GLU A 153 -2.51 13.81 -5.99
C GLU A 153 -1.37 13.60 -7.00
N ASN A 154 -0.13 13.69 -6.53
CA ASN A 154 1.05 13.54 -7.36
C ASN A 154 1.10 12.16 -8.05
N LEU A 155 0.84 11.07 -7.32
CA LEU A 155 0.80 9.71 -7.88
C LEU A 155 -0.35 9.52 -8.88
N LEU A 156 -1.54 10.02 -8.57
CA LEU A 156 -2.69 9.95 -9.49
C LEU A 156 -2.39 10.74 -10.78
N ARG A 157 -1.83 11.95 -10.68
CA ARG A 157 -1.44 12.77 -11.85
C ARG A 157 -0.36 12.12 -12.70
N ALA A 158 0.59 11.41 -12.09
CA ALA A 158 1.67 10.76 -12.82
C ALA A 158 1.19 9.58 -13.70
N CYS A 159 0.06 8.96 -13.37
CA CYS A 159 -0.48 7.83 -14.12
C CYS A 159 -1.32 8.29 -15.34
N PRO A 160 -1.13 7.72 -16.55
CA PRO A 160 -1.90 8.09 -17.73
C PRO A 160 -3.40 7.90 -17.57
N THR A 161 -4.17 8.63 -18.37
CA THR A 161 -5.64 8.56 -18.41
C THR A 161 -6.14 7.13 -18.64
N GLY A 162 -7.14 6.72 -17.84
CA GLY A 162 -7.76 5.41 -17.92
C GLY A 162 -6.83 4.26 -17.53
N GLY A 163 -5.73 4.53 -16.84
CA GLY A 163 -4.77 3.53 -16.40
C GLY A 163 -5.18 2.75 -15.14
N ALA A 164 -4.39 1.74 -14.79
CA ALA A 164 -4.42 1.08 -13.50
C ALA A 164 -3.15 1.41 -12.71
N LEU A 165 -3.30 2.02 -11.54
CA LEU A 165 -2.24 2.35 -10.61
C LEU A 165 -2.11 1.28 -9.53
N LEU A 166 -0.97 0.60 -9.53
CA LEU A 166 -0.59 -0.39 -8.53
C LEU A 166 0.30 0.26 -7.46
N THR A 167 -0.10 0.10 -6.21
CA THR A 167 0.61 0.64 -5.03
C THR A 167 1.31 -0.47 -4.25
N ALA A 168 2.35 -0.09 -3.49
CA ALA A 168 3.27 -1.03 -2.85
C ALA A 168 3.07 -1.16 -1.34
N GLY A 169 2.69 -0.09 -0.67
CA GLY A 169 2.56 -0.07 0.79
C GLY A 169 1.48 0.87 1.27
N ASP A 170 1.50 1.15 2.57
CA ASP A 170 0.43 1.89 3.25
C ASP A 170 0.34 3.34 2.76
N ALA A 171 1.45 4.08 2.77
CA ALA A 171 1.45 5.51 2.45
C ALA A 171 0.93 5.79 1.03
N ASP A 172 1.45 5.09 0.01
CA ASP A 172 0.99 5.30 -1.36
C ASP A 172 -0.41 4.73 -1.58
N SER A 173 -0.76 3.57 -1.01
CA SER A 173 -2.11 2.99 -1.14
C SER A 173 -3.19 3.87 -0.52
N TYR A 174 -2.99 4.34 0.72
CA TYR A 174 -3.99 5.15 1.44
C TYR A 174 -4.10 6.54 0.85
N ALA A 175 -2.98 7.16 0.47
CA ALA A 175 -2.95 8.46 -0.19
C ALA A 175 -3.75 8.45 -1.51
N VAL A 176 -3.44 7.51 -2.41
CA VAL A 176 -4.12 7.48 -3.72
C VAL A 176 -5.56 7.02 -3.61
N TRP A 177 -5.88 6.13 -2.67
CA TRP A 177 -7.26 5.73 -2.41
C TRP A 177 -8.07 6.93 -1.90
N TYR A 178 -7.56 7.66 -0.91
CA TYR A 178 -8.20 8.85 -0.38
C TYR A 178 -8.47 9.89 -1.46
N MET A 179 -7.43 10.27 -2.21
CA MET A 179 -7.56 11.29 -3.25
C MET A 179 -8.51 10.85 -4.36
N ARG A 180 -8.51 9.55 -4.70
CA ARG A 180 -9.40 9.04 -5.75
C ARG A 180 -10.86 8.98 -5.31
N PHE A 181 -11.14 8.46 -4.11
CA PHE A 181 -12.50 8.13 -3.69
C PHE A 181 -13.12 9.20 -2.79
N ALA A 182 -12.38 9.72 -1.82
CA ALA A 182 -12.89 10.77 -0.92
C ALA A 182 -12.82 12.16 -1.56
N ARG A 183 -11.82 12.42 -2.42
CA ARG A 183 -11.66 13.71 -3.12
C ARG A 183 -12.09 13.68 -4.59
N ALA A 184 -12.57 12.53 -5.08
CA ALA A 184 -13.02 12.33 -6.46
C ALA A 184 -11.99 12.71 -7.54
N LEU A 185 -10.68 12.67 -7.24
CA LEU A 185 -9.65 12.96 -8.22
C LEU A 185 -9.40 11.74 -9.11
N ARG A 186 -9.26 11.98 -10.42
CA ARG A 186 -8.92 10.93 -11.39
C ARG A 186 -9.83 9.68 -11.27
N PRO A 187 -11.17 9.84 -11.34
CA PRO A 187 -12.11 8.72 -11.26
C PRO A 187 -11.95 7.72 -12.42
N ASP A 188 -11.22 8.09 -13.47
CA ASP A 188 -10.85 7.25 -14.61
C ASP A 188 -9.83 6.14 -14.26
N LEU A 189 -9.05 6.31 -13.20
CA LEU A 189 -8.01 5.36 -12.82
C LEU A 189 -8.59 4.16 -12.08
N LEU A 190 -7.99 2.97 -12.21
CA LEU A 190 -8.16 1.90 -11.23
C LEU A 190 -7.02 1.98 -10.21
N VAL A 191 -7.32 1.97 -8.92
CA VAL A 191 -6.30 1.96 -7.85
C VAL A 191 -6.33 0.60 -7.16
N LEU A 192 -5.18 -0.03 -7.00
CA LEU A 192 -5.12 -1.39 -6.43
C LEU A 192 -3.78 -1.64 -5.73
N PRO A 193 -3.78 -1.94 -4.41
CA PRO A 193 -2.60 -2.46 -3.75
C PRO A 193 -2.18 -3.80 -4.36
N LEU A 194 -0.93 -3.92 -4.82
CA LEU A 194 -0.45 -5.15 -5.47
C LEU A 194 -0.46 -6.35 -4.51
N ALA A 195 -0.19 -6.10 -3.23
CA ALA A 195 -0.24 -7.12 -2.19
C ALA A 195 -1.64 -7.74 -2.07
N ALA A 196 -2.68 -6.90 -2.03
CA ALA A 196 -4.08 -7.33 -1.95
C ALA A 196 -4.48 -8.22 -3.13
N TRP A 197 -4.09 -7.84 -4.35
CA TRP A 197 -4.34 -8.68 -5.54
C TRP A 197 -3.68 -10.05 -5.45
N ARG A 198 -2.45 -10.11 -4.92
CA ARG A 198 -1.67 -11.35 -4.85
C ARG A 198 -2.14 -12.27 -3.74
N SER A 199 -2.64 -11.73 -2.64
CA SER A 199 -3.10 -12.52 -1.48
C SER A 199 -4.51 -13.06 -1.68
N ASP A 200 -5.40 -12.27 -2.29
CA ASP A 200 -6.83 -12.56 -2.34
C ASP A 200 -7.24 -13.18 -3.68
N ALA A 201 -7.55 -14.48 -3.64
CA ALA A 201 -7.94 -15.24 -4.81
C ALA A 201 -9.32 -14.83 -5.36
N LEU A 202 -10.26 -14.42 -4.50
CA LEU A 202 -11.62 -14.07 -4.90
C LEU A 202 -11.65 -12.66 -5.51
N LEU A 203 -10.99 -11.70 -4.86
CA LEU A 203 -10.78 -10.38 -5.43
C LEU A 203 -10.10 -10.47 -6.79
N ARG A 204 -9.01 -11.24 -6.89
CA ARG A 204 -8.31 -11.47 -8.16
C ARG A 204 -9.20 -12.10 -9.22
N ALA A 205 -9.98 -13.12 -8.87
CA ALA A 205 -10.90 -13.77 -9.81
C ALA A 205 -11.99 -12.79 -10.29
N ARG A 206 -12.50 -11.95 -9.40
CA ARG A 206 -13.53 -10.96 -9.75
C ARG A 206 -12.98 -9.85 -10.61
N LEU A 207 -11.88 -9.24 -10.23
CA LEU A 207 -11.23 -8.20 -11.02
C LEU A 207 -10.75 -8.72 -12.37
N ALA A 208 -10.24 -9.96 -12.45
CA ALA A 208 -9.91 -10.57 -13.74
C ALA A 208 -11.13 -10.67 -14.67
N ARG A 209 -12.32 -10.98 -14.12
CA ARG A 209 -13.57 -11.00 -14.89
C ARG A 209 -13.98 -9.60 -15.35
N ASP A 210 -14.00 -8.63 -14.43
CA ASP A 210 -14.43 -7.26 -14.71
C ASP A 210 -13.50 -6.56 -15.70
N LEU A 211 -12.19 -6.81 -15.59
CA LEU A 211 -11.16 -6.32 -16.51
C LEU A 211 -11.01 -7.19 -17.77
N LYS A 212 -11.83 -8.25 -17.90
CA LYS A 212 -11.86 -9.18 -19.03
C LYS A 212 -10.49 -9.83 -19.32
N LEU A 213 -9.71 -10.10 -18.28
CA LEU A 213 -8.40 -10.77 -18.36
C LEU A 213 -8.60 -12.27 -18.68
N ALA A 214 -7.65 -12.87 -19.40
CA ALA A 214 -7.75 -14.27 -19.80
C ALA A 214 -7.78 -15.21 -18.58
N ARG A 215 -8.68 -16.20 -18.63
CA ARG A 215 -9.07 -17.11 -17.52
C ARG A 215 -7.94 -18.03 -16.99
N ARG A 216 -6.78 -18.06 -17.66
CA ARG A 216 -5.63 -18.96 -17.39
C ARG A 216 -4.29 -18.21 -17.37
N SER A 217 -4.23 -17.08 -16.66
CA SER A 217 -2.93 -16.45 -16.38
C SER A 217 -2.32 -17.09 -15.13
N ALA A 218 -1.13 -17.70 -15.27
CA ALA A 218 -0.32 -18.09 -14.11
C ALA A 218 0.08 -16.83 -13.31
N ASP A 219 0.26 -16.96 -11.99
CA ASP A 219 0.65 -15.95 -10.98
C ASP A 219 0.47 -14.48 -11.39
N ASP A 220 1.43 -13.92 -12.14
CA ASP A 220 1.49 -12.51 -12.53
C ASP A 220 1.28 -12.23 -14.04
N ALA A 221 0.92 -13.24 -14.85
CA ALA A 221 0.65 -13.05 -16.29
C ALA A 221 -0.56 -12.13 -16.57
N TRP A 222 -1.41 -11.91 -15.57
CA TRP A 222 -2.51 -10.94 -15.61
C TRP A 222 -2.01 -9.51 -15.90
N LEU A 223 -0.81 -9.16 -15.44
CA LEU A 223 -0.24 -7.82 -15.60
C LEU A 223 0.07 -7.54 -17.07
N GLY A 224 0.56 -8.55 -17.79
CA GLY A 224 0.78 -8.46 -19.22
C GLY A 224 -0.53 -8.38 -20.00
N GLU A 225 -1.56 -9.12 -19.60
CA GLU A 225 -2.89 -9.02 -20.21
C GLU A 225 -3.55 -7.67 -19.96
N LEU A 226 -3.37 -7.10 -18.76
CA LEU A 226 -3.86 -5.77 -18.43
C LEU A 226 -3.13 -4.70 -19.24
N ALA A 227 -1.79 -4.80 -19.33
CA ALA A 227 -0.95 -3.89 -20.09
C ALA A 227 -1.25 -3.91 -21.59
N LYS A 228 -1.81 -4.99 -22.16
CA LYS A 228 -2.29 -5.00 -23.55
C LYS A 228 -3.52 -4.11 -23.78
N ARG A 229 -4.31 -3.87 -22.72
CA ARG A 229 -5.63 -3.24 -22.81
C ARG A 229 -5.65 -1.81 -22.34
N ARG A 230 -4.81 -1.47 -21.36
CA ARG A 230 -4.77 -0.14 -20.74
C ARG A 230 -3.38 0.18 -20.19
N PRO A 231 -3.06 1.46 -19.96
CA PRO A 231 -1.83 1.80 -19.28
C PRO A 231 -1.81 1.20 -17.87
N VAL A 232 -0.68 0.63 -17.48
CA VAL A 232 -0.44 0.14 -16.12
C VAL A 232 0.69 0.96 -15.52
N CYS A 233 0.42 1.54 -14.37
CA CYS A 233 1.35 2.32 -13.57
C CYS A 233 1.68 1.55 -12.30
N VAL A 234 2.93 1.57 -11.89
CA VAL A 234 3.34 1.13 -10.56
C VAL A 234 4.00 2.31 -9.86
N SER A 235 3.58 2.59 -8.62
CA SER A 235 4.18 3.66 -7.83
C SER A 235 5.68 3.40 -7.63
N MET A 236 6.48 4.45 -7.52
CA MET A 236 7.89 4.31 -7.14
C MET A 236 8.10 4.03 -5.64
N ALA A 237 7.04 3.60 -4.95
CA ALA A 237 7.14 2.95 -3.66
C ALA A 237 7.72 1.53 -3.79
N PHE A 238 7.60 0.87 -4.94
CA PHE A 238 8.40 -0.33 -5.21
C PHE A 238 9.88 0.03 -5.39
N GLU A 239 10.80 -0.86 -5.01
CA GLU A 239 12.22 -0.69 -5.33
C GLU A 239 12.50 -0.84 -6.83
N ARG A 240 11.74 -1.74 -7.47
CA ARG A 240 11.79 -2.05 -8.90
C ARG A 240 10.37 -2.38 -9.36
N PRO A 241 10.02 -2.14 -10.64
CA PRO A 241 8.72 -2.54 -11.15
C PRO A 241 8.53 -4.06 -11.02
N PRO A 242 7.29 -4.57 -10.86
CA PRO A 242 7.02 -5.99 -10.71
C PRO A 242 7.63 -6.83 -11.84
N GLU A 243 8.38 -7.86 -11.46
CA GLU A 243 8.95 -8.82 -12.40
C GLU A 243 7.89 -9.84 -12.80
N VAL A 244 7.49 -9.80 -14.07
CA VAL A 244 6.49 -10.72 -14.63
C VAL A 244 7.04 -11.43 -15.86
N ARG A 245 6.46 -12.59 -16.21
CA ARG A 245 6.81 -13.36 -17.40
C ARG A 245 5.61 -13.43 -18.37
N PRO A 246 5.77 -13.06 -19.66
CA PRO A 246 6.96 -12.44 -20.27
C PRO A 246 7.26 -11.05 -19.68
N ARG A 247 8.52 -10.61 -19.76
CA ARG A 247 8.95 -9.31 -19.22
C ARG A 247 8.18 -8.16 -19.88
N LEU A 248 7.75 -7.20 -19.07
CA LEU A 248 7.12 -5.97 -19.56
C LEU A 248 8.15 -4.86 -19.76
N GLY A 249 7.99 -4.10 -20.83
CA GLY A 249 8.79 -2.90 -21.11
C GLY A 249 8.34 -1.73 -20.24
N TRP A 250 8.83 -1.67 -19.00
CA TRP A 250 8.57 -0.58 -18.08
C TRP A 250 9.34 0.68 -18.48
N VAL A 251 8.63 1.80 -18.62
CA VAL A 251 9.21 3.12 -18.88
C VAL A 251 9.08 3.97 -17.63
N PRO A 252 10.18 4.51 -17.07
CA PRO A 252 10.09 5.44 -15.96
C PRO A 252 9.42 6.75 -16.40
N ARG A 253 8.44 7.19 -15.63
CA ARG A 253 7.92 8.56 -15.61
C ARG A 253 8.29 9.19 -14.26
N SER A 254 7.95 10.46 -14.07
CA SER A 254 8.32 11.24 -12.88
C SER A 254 8.14 10.48 -11.56
N LEU A 255 6.96 9.90 -11.29
CA LEU A 255 6.67 9.22 -10.00
C LEU A 255 6.23 7.75 -10.12
N VAL A 256 6.15 7.22 -11.34
CA VAL A 256 5.61 5.89 -11.62
C VAL A 256 6.41 5.23 -12.73
N TRP A 257 6.52 3.89 -12.73
CA TRP A 257 6.85 3.17 -13.96
C TRP A 257 5.58 2.83 -14.70
N VAL A 258 5.61 2.97 -16.03
CA VAL A 258 4.44 2.76 -16.89
C VAL A 258 4.71 1.72 -17.96
N THR A 259 3.73 0.89 -18.26
CA THR A 259 3.70 -0.01 -19.41
C THR A 259 2.30 -0.01 -20.06
N GLY A 260 2.19 -0.61 -21.25
CA GLY A 260 0.94 -0.66 -22.02
C GLY A 260 0.65 0.60 -22.86
N PRO A 261 -0.55 0.72 -23.46
CA PRO A 261 -0.90 1.81 -24.36
C PRO A 261 -1.09 3.13 -23.58
N GLN A 262 -0.20 4.10 -23.76
CA GLN A 262 -0.17 5.34 -22.97
C GLN A 262 -0.98 6.50 -23.58
N GLY A 263 -1.64 6.28 -24.72
CA GLY A 263 -2.32 7.33 -25.49
C GLY A 263 -1.34 8.39 -26.05
N LYS A 264 -1.88 9.41 -26.73
CA LYS A 264 -1.10 10.57 -27.25
C LYS A 264 -1.04 11.75 -26.27
N GLY A 265 -1.50 11.58 -25.03
CA GLY A 265 -1.53 12.65 -24.02
C GLY A 265 -0.12 12.96 -23.50
N PRO A 266 0.22 14.25 -23.27
CA PRO A 266 1.52 14.61 -22.72
C PRO A 266 1.69 14.03 -21.32
N SER A 267 2.89 13.55 -21.01
CA SER A 267 3.26 13.22 -19.63
C SER A 267 3.32 14.50 -18.81
N VAL A 268 2.84 14.46 -17.57
CA VAL A 268 2.99 15.58 -16.61
C VAL A 268 4.49 15.86 -16.40
N PRO A 269 4.98 17.06 -16.75
CA PRO A 269 6.38 17.44 -16.55
C PRO A 269 6.79 17.34 -15.07
N ALA A 270 8.07 17.01 -14.81
CA ALA A 270 8.58 16.91 -13.45
C ALA A 270 8.36 18.20 -12.63
N ARG A 271 8.54 19.37 -13.25
CA ARG A 271 8.38 20.68 -12.60
C ARG A 271 6.95 20.99 -12.12
N ASP A 272 5.95 20.26 -12.59
CA ASP A 272 4.54 20.50 -12.26
C ASP A 272 4.10 19.70 -11.02
N PHE A 273 5.00 18.91 -10.41
CA PHE A 273 4.77 18.23 -9.13
C PHE A 273 5.19 19.13 -7.95
N VAL A 274 4.41 19.08 -6.88
CA VAL A 274 4.58 19.91 -5.67
C VAL A 274 5.07 19.04 -4.51
N PHE A 275 5.95 19.60 -3.67
CA PHE A 275 6.57 18.92 -2.51
C PHE A 275 6.50 19.79 -1.23
N ALA A 276 5.57 20.74 -1.18
CA ALA A 276 5.46 21.71 -0.10
C ALA A 276 4.93 21.07 1.18
N ALA A 277 3.90 20.22 1.08
CA ALA A 277 3.33 19.54 2.23
C ALA A 277 4.32 18.55 2.83
N LEU A 278 5.15 17.89 2.00
CA LEU A 278 6.25 17.09 2.49
C LEU A 278 7.26 17.89 3.29
N ARG A 279 7.69 19.07 2.82
CA ARG A 279 8.62 19.92 3.59
C ARG A 279 8.05 20.25 4.97
N VAL A 280 6.80 20.71 5.01
CA VAL A 280 6.10 21.02 6.27
C VAL A 280 6.00 19.78 7.16
N GLY A 281 5.66 18.62 6.59
CA GLY A 281 5.58 17.35 7.32
C GLY A 281 6.92 16.93 7.92
N LEU A 282 8.02 17.09 7.18
CA LEU A 282 9.38 16.81 7.68
C LEU A 282 9.75 17.75 8.84
N ASP A 283 9.46 19.04 8.72
CA ASP A 283 9.69 20.02 9.80
C ASP A 283 8.86 19.71 11.05
N ALA A 284 7.62 19.27 10.85
CA ALA A 284 6.69 18.92 11.92
C ALA A 284 6.89 17.49 12.49
N HIS A 285 7.83 16.70 11.94
CA HIS A 285 8.01 15.29 12.28
C HIS A 285 6.71 14.47 12.14
N ASP A 286 5.95 14.75 11.09
CA ASP A 286 4.74 14.00 10.76
C ASP A 286 5.08 12.52 10.48
N PRO A 287 4.37 11.55 11.10
CA PRO A 287 4.69 10.13 10.97
C PRO A 287 4.55 9.59 9.53
N TRP A 288 3.88 10.32 8.65
CA TRP A 288 3.69 9.97 7.23
C TRP A 288 4.65 10.72 6.29
N ALA A 289 5.45 11.65 6.80
CA ALA A 289 6.45 12.35 5.99
C ALA A 289 7.58 11.43 5.51
N ASP A 290 8.13 10.59 6.39
CA ASP A 290 9.19 9.64 6.03
C ASP A 290 8.73 8.59 5.00
N PRO A 291 7.55 7.94 5.16
CA PRO A 291 6.99 7.08 4.12
C PRO A 291 6.81 7.78 2.77
N ALA A 292 6.33 9.03 2.75
CA ALA A 292 6.19 9.80 1.51
C ALA A 292 7.56 10.16 0.90
N LEU A 293 8.50 10.61 1.72
CA LEU A 293 9.88 10.90 1.33
C LEU A 293 10.56 9.67 0.71
N ALA A 294 10.29 8.47 1.21
CA ALA A 294 10.83 7.23 0.65
C ALA A 294 10.35 7.00 -0.79
N VAL A 295 9.07 7.24 -1.09
CA VAL A 295 8.52 7.15 -2.46
C VAL A 295 9.20 8.16 -3.37
N TYR A 296 9.32 9.41 -2.93
CA TYR A 296 9.92 10.48 -3.70
C TYR A 296 11.43 10.29 -3.91
N THR A 297 12.14 9.80 -2.92
CA THR A 297 13.57 9.48 -3.02
C THR A 297 13.83 8.41 -4.07
N ARG A 298 13.01 7.36 -4.08
CA ARG A 298 13.06 6.32 -5.12
C ARG A 298 12.72 6.90 -6.49
N ALA A 299 11.72 7.78 -6.55
CA ALA A 299 11.35 8.42 -7.79
C ALA A 299 12.43 9.31 -8.39
N ALA A 300 13.08 10.14 -7.57
CA ALA A 300 14.19 10.99 -7.97
C ALA A 300 15.43 10.19 -8.42
N ARG A 301 15.63 8.99 -7.88
CA ARG A 301 16.69 8.07 -8.33
C ARG A 301 16.44 7.61 -9.77
N ALA A 302 15.19 7.28 -10.12
CA ALA A 302 14.81 6.85 -11.46
C ALA A 302 14.64 8.01 -12.45
N THR A 303 14.19 9.18 -11.96
CA THR A 303 13.87 10.36 -12.78
C THR A 303 14.53 11.61 -12.20
N ARG A 304 15.74 11.91 -12.66
CA ARG A 304 16.57 13.03 -12.14
C ARG A 304 15.93 14.41 -12.27
N ALA A 305 15.03 14.60 -13.24
CA ALA A 305 14.31 15.86 -13.45
C ALA A 305 13.44 16.27 -12.25
N LEU A 306 13.11 15.35 -11.34
CA LEU A 306 12.42 15.66 -10.08
C LEU A 306 13.29 16.45 -9.09
N CYS A 307 14.61 16.42 -9.21
CA CYS A 307 15.48 17.09 -8.24
C CYS A 307 15.36 18.61 -8.27
N GLU A 308 15.03 19.20 -9.43
CA GLU A 308 14.79 20.64 -9.56
C GLU A 308 13.57 21.11 -8.75
N PRO A 309 12.34 20.57 -8.95
CA PRO A 309 11.20 20.97 -8.13
C PRO A 309 11.41 20.58 -6.65
N MET A 310 12.04 19.45 -6.34
CA MET A 310 12.38 19.11 -4.95
C MET A 310 13.33 20.14 -4.31
N ALA A 311 14.24 20.75 -5.08
CA ALA A 311 15.08 21.83 -4.58
C ALA A 311 14.27 23.11 -4.33
N THR A 312 13.32 23.45 -5.22
CA THR A 312 12.40 24.59 -5.05
C THR A 312 11.64 24.52 -3.72
N PHE A 313 11.20 23.33 -3.31
CA PHE A 313 10.50 23.13 -2.04
C PHE A 313 11.42 22.77 -0.85
N LYS A 314 12.75 22.86 -1.01
CA LYS A 314 13.74 22.54 0.04
C LYS A 314 13.63 21.10 0.57
N VAL A 315 13.24 20.16 -0.28
CA VAL A 315 13.21 18.71 -0.01
C VAL A 315 14.46 18.01 -0.57
N ALA A 316 15.13 18.59 -1.56
CA ALA A 316 16.30 17.96 -2.21
C ALA A 316 17.44 17.63 -1.23
N VAL A 317 17.56 18.34 -0.11
CA VAL A 317 18.56 18.07 0.94
C VAL A 317 18.32 16.72 1.62
N ASP A 318 17.05 16.34 1.76
CA ASP A 318 16.60 15.10 2.39
C ASP A 318 16.64 13.90 1.42
N VAL A 319 16.85 14.16 0.12
CA VAL A 319 16.86 13.16 -0.95
C VAL A 319 18.31 12.90 -1.42
N PRO A 320 18.96 11.77 -1.06
CA PRO A 320 20.36 11.52 -1.40
C PRO A 320 20.69 11.61 -2.88
N SER A 321 19.77 11.19 -3.75
CA SER A 321 19.96 11.29 -5.20
C SER A 321 20.00 12.74 -5.68
N CYS A 322 19.34 13.68 -5.01
CA CYS A 322 19.29 15.08 -5.43
C CYS A 322 20.39 15.95 -4.83
N ARG A 323 21.21 15.42 -3.91
CA ARG A 323 22.38 16.13 -3.40
C ARG A 323 23.44 16.23 -4.50
N ARG A 324 23.89 17.45 -4.76
CA ARG A 324 25.05 17.73 -5.62
C ARG A 324 26.34 17.54 -4.84
#